data_AF-A0A7Y6E049-F1
#
_entry.id   AF-A0A7Y6E049-F1
#
_cell.length_a   1.000
_cell.length_b   1.000
_cell.length_c   1.000
_cell.angle_alpha   90.00
_cell.angle_beta   90.00
_cell.angle_gamma   90.00
#
_symmetry.space_group_name_H-M   'P 1'
#
loop_
_entity.id
_entity.type
_entity.pdbx_description
1 polymer ?
#
loop_
_entity_poly.entity_id
_entity_poly.type
_entity_poly.pdbx_seq_one_letter_code
_entity_poly.pdbx_strand_id
1 'polypeptide(L)'
;MSRGRLVTQGTVDDLRSAVRGRLVVETPDAARAVMVLADLKATAVHTTPTGVEAELGEVAPDVACAALVRADVRVRSFTTAGGSLEDAFVALTGEGFDVED
;
A
#
# COMPACT_ATOMS: atom_id res chain seq x y z
N MET A 1 9.98 25.28 5.64
CA MET A 1 9.23 26.55 5.32
C MET A 1 9.09 26.79 3.80
N SER A 2 7.98 26.40 3.19
CA SER A 2 7.66 26.76 1.79
C SER A 2 7.16 28.20 1.71
N ARG A 3 7.86 29.04 0.94
CA ARG A 3 7.59 30.47 0.67
C ARG A 3 6.26 30.74 -0.08
N GLY A 4 5.12 30.38 0.50
CA GLY A 4 3.79 30.71 -0.05
C GLY A 4 3.49 30.17 -1.46
N ARG A 5 4.14 29.07 -1.87
CA ARG A 5 3.96 28.45 -3.18
C ARG A 5 3.11 27.19 -3.07
N LEU A 6 2.04 27.13 -3.87
CA LEU A 6 1.17 25.97 -4.02
C LEU A 6 2.01 24.75 -4.49
N VAL A 7 2.05 23.68 -3.68
CA VAL A 7 2.89 22.48 -3.91
C VAL A 7 2.16 21.44 -4.77
N THR A 8 0.83 21.33 -4.60
CA THR A 8 -0.05 20.49 -5.41
C THR A 8 -1.45 21.11 -5.45
N GLN A 9 -2.21 20.87 -6.51
CA GLN A 9 -3.62 21.29 -6.63
C GLN A 9 -4.39 20.21 -7.37
N GLY A 10 -5.41 19.67 -6.71
CA GLY A 10 -6.25 18.58 -7.22
C GLY A 10 -7.31 18.23 -6.20
N THR A 11 -8.16 17.25 -6.51
CA THR A 11 -9.12 16.73 -5.52
C THR A 11 -8.41 15.87 -4.48
N VAL A 12 -9.08 15.66 -3.34
CA VAL A 12 -8.60 14.74 -2.29
C VAL A 12 -8.42 13.32 -2.83
N ASP A 13 -9.28 12.91 -3.77
CA ASP A 13 -9.20 11.59 -4.41
C ASP A 13 -8.01 11.48 -5.36
N ASP A 14 -7.64 12.56 -6.07
CA ASP A 14 -6.42 12.59 -6.90
C ASP A 14 -5.15 12.41 -6.04
N LEU A 15 -5.12 13.08 -4.88
CA LEU A 15 -4.00 13.00 -3.94
C LEU A 15 -3.89 11.61 -3.30
N ARG A 16 -5.03 10.99 -2.95
CA ARG A 16 -5.07 9.62 -2.43
C ARG A 16 -4.71 8.58 -3.48
N SER A 17 -5.12 8.78 -4.73
CA SER A 17 -4.79 7.89 -5.85
C SER A 17 -3.29 7.93 -6.20
N ALA A 18 -2.62 9.06 -5.94
CA ALA A 18 -1.18 9.19 -6.11
C ALA A 18 -0.38 8.39 -5.08
N VAL A 19 -0.91 8.16 -3.87
CA VAL A 19 -0.29 7.28 -2.88
C VAL A 19 -0.81 5.86 -3.08
N ARG A 20 -0.16 5.16 -3.99
CA ARG A 20 -0.39 3.75 -4.36
C ARG A 20 -0.69 2.90 -3.11
N GLY A 21 -1.87 2.27 -3.08
CA GLY A 21 -2.35 1.53 -1.92
C GLY A 21 -1.46 0.33 -1.59
N ARG A 22 -0.88 0.34 -0.39
CA ARG A 22 -0.13 -0.79 0.16
C ARG A 22 -1.11 -1.84 0.66
N LEU A 23 -0.96 -3.06 0.17
CA LEU A 23 -1.68 -4.23 0.66
C LEU A 23 -0.90 -4.86 1.82
N VAL A 24 -1.62 -5.16 2.90
CA VAL A 24 -1.17 -5.97 4.03
C VAL A 24 -2.08 -7.18 4.15
N VAL A 25 -1.50 -8.38 4.12
CA VAL A 25 -2.22 -9.65 4.28
C VAL A 25 -1.60 -10.42 5.43
N GLU A 26 -2.40 -10.73 6.45
CA GLU A 26 -1.99 -11.69 7.48
C GLU A 26 -2.36 -13.10 7.05
N THR A 27 -1.37 -13.98 7.02
CA THR A 27 -1.54 -15.35 6.56
C THR A 27 -0.43 -16.25 7.08
N PRO A 28 -0.74 -17.49 7.49
CA PRO A 28 0.29 -18.50 7.73
C PRO A 28 0.96 -19.00 6.44
N ASP A 29 0.42 -18.66 5.26
CA ASP A 29 0.87 -19.14 3.95
C ASP A 29 1.69 -18.08 3.20
N ALA A 30 2.56 -17.36 3.89
CA ALA A 30 3.28 -16.20 3.36
C ALA A 30 4.02 -16.49 2.04
N ALA A 31 4.71 -17.63 1.93
CA ALA A 31 5.41 -18.01 0.70
C ALA A 31 4.47 -18.16 -0.51
N ARG A 32 3.28 -18.75 -0.32
CA ARG A 32 2.29 -18.88 -1.39
C ARG A 32 1.67 -17.53 -1.74
N ALA A 33 1.39 -16.71 -0.74
CA ALA A 33 0.86 -15.37 -0.95
C ALA A 33 1.83 -14.49 -1.76
N VAL A 34 3.14 -14.57 -1.48
CA VAL A 34 4.18 -13.88 -2.26
C VAL A 34 4.15 -14.30 -3.73
N MET A 35 4.05 -15.60 -4.01
CA MET A 35 3.98 -16.09 -5.40
C MET A 35 2.75 -15.54 -6.14
N VAL A 36 1.57 -15.60 -5.52
CA VAL A 36 0.33 -15.09 -6.11
C VAL A 36 0.44 -13.58 -6.39
N LEU A 37 0.97 -12.81 -5.44
CA LEU A 37 1.15 -11.37 -5.61
C LEU A 37 2.17 -11.03 -6.70
N ALA A 38 3.25 -11.81 -6.82
CA ALA A 38 4.22 -11.67 -7.90
C ALA A 38 3.61 -11.99 -9.28
N ASP A 39 2.76 -13.00 -9.36
CA ASP A 39 2.03 -13.36 -10.60
C ASP A 39 1.08 -12.25 -11.04
N LEU A 40 0.46 -11.56 -10.07
CA LEU A 40 -0.37 -10.38 -10.29
C LEU A 40 0.44 -9.10 -10.62
N LYS A 41 1.78 -9.18 -10.68
CA LYS A 41 2.67 -8.03 -10.92
C LYS A 41 2.63 -6.98 -9.81
N ALA A 42 2.27 -7.38 -8.59
CA ALA A 42 2.45 -6.52 -7.42
C ALA A 42 3.95 -6.24 -7.20
N THR A 43 4.25 -5.03 -6.72
CA THR A 43 5.62 -4.56 -6.45
C THR A 43 5.89 -4.52 -4.94
N ALA A 44 7.15 -4.27 -4.55
CA ALA A 44 7.57 -4.16 -3.15
C ALA A 44 7.11 -5.35 -2.27
N VAL A 45 6.97 -6.55 -2.85
CA VAL A 45 6.45 -7.73 -2.16
C VAL A 45 7.49 -8.23 -1.15
N HIS A 46 7.13 -8.27 0.13
CA HIS A 46 8.00 -8.78 1.18
C HIS A 46 7.19 -9.48 2.28
N THR A 47 7.79 -10.49 2.89
CA THR A 47 7.18 -11.23 4.01
C THR A 47 7.37 -10.48 5.32
N THR A 48 6.35 -10.53 6.18
CA THR A 48 6.39 -10.09 7.57
C THR A 48 6.28 -11.30 8.50
N PRO A 49 6.48 -11.14 9.82
CA PRO A 49 6.29 -12.26 10.77
C PRO A 49 4.88 -12.86 10.75
N THR A 50 3.87 -12.11 10.31
CA THR A 50 2.46 -12.51 10.31
C THR A 50 1.87 -12.71 8.91
N GLY A 51 2.61 -12.41 7.84
CA GLY A 51 2.12 -12.59 6.47
C GLY A 51 2.97 -11.91 5.40
N VAL A 52 2.34 -11.11 4.54
CA VAL A 52 2.97 -10.46 3.38
C VAL A 52 2.43 -9.05 3.18
N GLU A 53 3.30 -8.18 2.70
CA GLU A 53 2.95 -6.84 2.27
C GLU A 53 3.43 -6.58 0.84
N ALA A 54 2.68 -5.79 0.10
CA ALA A 54 2.95 -5.50 -1.31
C ALA A 54 2.29 -4.20 -1.76
N GLU A 55 2.76 -3.64 -2.85
CA GLU A 55 2.07 -2.57 -3.58
C GLU A 55 1.29 -3.19 -4.75
N LEU A 56 -0.03 -2.95 -4.81
CA LEU A 56 -0.87 -3.55 -5.83
C LEU A 56 -0.78 -2.87 -7.21
N GLY A 57 -0.20 -1.67 -7.29
CA GLY A 57 -0.11 -0.92 -8.55
C GLY A 57 -1.50 -0.60 -9.13
N GLU A 58 -1.81 -1.19 -10.29
CA GLU A 58 -3.11 -1.08 -10.97
C GLU A 58 -4.05 -2.26 -10.66
N VAL A 59 -3.59 -3.26 -9.89
CA VAL A 59 -4.42 -4.42 -9.53
C VAL A 59 -5.47 -4.00 -8.53
N ALA A 60 -6.74 -4.24 -8.86
CA ALA A 60 -7.84 -3.98 -7.96
C ALA A 60 -7.76 -4.89 -6.71
N PRO A 61 -7.99 -4.36 -5.49
CA PRO A 61 -7.89 -5.14 -4.26
C PRO A 61 -8.77 -6.39 -4.21
N ASP A 62 -9.98 -6.33 -4.75
CA ASP A 62 -10.91 -7.45 -4.82
C ASP A 62 -10.41 -8.57 -5.75
N VAL A 63 -9.72 -8.21 -6.84
CA VAL A 63 -9.05 -9.16 -7.74
C VAL A 63 -7.90 -9.87 -7.01
N ALA A 64 -7.07 -9.11 -6.28
CA ALA A 64 -5.97 -9.67 -5.49
C ALA A 64 -6.49 -10.60 -4.38
N CYS A 65 -7.50 -10.18 -3.64
CA CYS A 65 -8.15 -10.99 -2.61
C CYS A 65 -8.69 -12.31 -3.19
N ALA A 66 -9.41 -12.23 -4.32
CA ALA A 66 -9.96 -13.42 -4.96
C ALA A 66 -8.87 -14.36 -5.51
N ALA A 67 -7.74 -13.84 -6.00
CA ALA A 67 -6.62 -14.66 -6.44
C ALA A 67 -5.95 -15.41 -5.27
N LEU A 68 -5.74 -14.74 -4.13
CA LEU A 68 -5.21 -15.37 -2.92
C LEU A 68 -6.10 -16.52 -2.45
N VAL A 69 -7.42 -16.29 -2.39
CA VAL A 69 -8.38 -17.31 -1.98
C VAL A 69 -8.41 -18.48 -2.97
N ARG A 70 -8.40 -18.22 -4.28
CA ARG A 70 -8.36 -19.29 -5.31
C ARG A 70 -7.08 -20.12 -5.27
N ALA A 71 -5.98 -19.52 -4.83
CA ALA A 71 -4.71 -20.21 -4.63
C ALA A 71 -4.63 -20.96 -3.29
N ASP A 72 -5.72 -21.04 -2.52
CA ASP A 72 -5.74 -21.69 -1.20
C ASP A 72 -4.73 -21.04 -0.22
N VAL A 73 -4.63 -19.71 -0.27
CA VAL A 73 -3.94 -18.92 0.77
C VAL A 73 -4.94 -18.63 1.88
N ARG A 74 -4.63 -19.03 3.12
CA ARG A 74 -5.46 -18.74 4.28
C ARG A 74 -5.32 -17.28 4.68
N VAL A 75 -6.29 -16.45 4.30
CA VAL A 75 -6.30 -15.01 4.61
C VAL A 75 -6.95 -14.79 5.98
N ARG A 76 -6.18 -14.35 6.98
CA ARG A 76 -6.68 -13.98 8.31
C ARG A 76 -7.09 -12.51 8.37
N SER A 77 -6.39 -11.66 7.63
CA SER A 77 -6.66 -10.24 7.48
C SER A 77 -6.26 -9.80 6.08
N PHE A 78 -7.00 -8.85 5.51
CA PHE A 78 -6.72 -8.23 4.22
C PHE A 78 -7.02 -6.74 4.34
N THR A 79 -5.97 -5.91 4.33
CA THR A 79 -6.07 -4.47 4.52
C THR A 79 -5.37 -3.76 3.38
N THR A 80 -6.08 -2.86 2.70
CA THR A 80 -5.46 -1.87 1.82
C THR A 80 -5.24 -0.60 2.61
N ALA A 81 -4.00 -0.33 3.00
CA ALA A 81 -3.62 0.99 3.45
C ALA A 81 -3.55 1.89 2.22
N GLY A 82 -4.61 2.65 1.96
CA GLY A 82 -4.49 3.84 1.14
C GLY A 82 -3.57 4.80 1.87
N GLY A 83 -2.63 5.44 1.16
CA GLY A 83 -1.81 6.46 1.79
C GLY A 83 -2.70 7.47 2.51
N SER A 84 -2.40 7.73 3.76
CA SER A 84 -3.08 8.81 4.46
C SER A 84 -2.82 10.12 3.73
N LEU A 85 -3.69 11.13 3.93
CA LEU A 85 -3.40 12.46 3.43
C LEU A 85 -2.10 13.02 4.01
N GLU A 86 -1.73 12.56 5.19
CA GLU A 86 -0.45 12.85 5.83
C GLU A 86 0.72 12.22 5.07
N ASP A 87 0.63 10.95 4.67
CA ASP A 87 1.65 10.31 3.82
C ASP A 87 1.81 11.02 2.48
N ALA A 88 0.69 11.42 1.87
CA ALA A 88 0.67 12.18 0.62
C ALA A 88 1.29 13.58 0.80
N PHE A 89 1.03 14.23 1.94
CA PHE A 89 1.59 15.52 2.29
C PHE A 89 3.10 15.43 2.54
N VAL A 90 3.56 14.47 3.34
CA VAL A 90 4.99 14.23 3.63
C VAL A 90 5.77 13.92 2.35
N ALA A 91 5.24 13.06 1.48
CA ALA A 91 5.87 12.75 0.20
C ALA A 91 6.03 13.99 -0.71
N LEU A 92 5.13 14.97 -0.61
CA LEU A 92 5.14 16.19 -1.42
C LEU A 92 5.96 17.33 -0.81
N THR A 93 6.07 17.42 0.51
CA THR A 93 6.75 18.53 1.19
C THR A 93 8.17 18.19 1.61
N GLY A 94 8.51 16.90 1.78
CA GLY A 94 9.83 16.45 2.21
C GLY A 94 10.20 16.84 3.65
N GLU A 95 9.28 17.42 4.42
CA GLU A 95 9.43 17.71 5.85
C GLU A 95 8.51 16.75 6.61
N GLY A 96 9.04 15.61 7.05
CA GLY A 96 8.49 14.91 8.21
C GLY A 96 8.67 15.84 9.41
N PHE A 97 7.65 15.98 10.26
CA PHE A 97 7.73 16.82 11.44
C PHE A 97 8.93 16.39 12.31
N ASP A 98 10.02 17.15 12.25
CA ASP A 98 11.12 17.00 13.21
C ASP A 98 10.61 17.56 14.54
N VAL A 99 10.13 16.66 15.39
CA VAL A 99 9.83 16.96 16.78
C VAL A 99 11.11 16.68 17.54
N GLU A 100 11.98 17.67 17.62
CA GLU A 100 13.07 17.68 18.61
C GLU A 100 12.42 17.82 20.00
N ASP A 101 12.72 16.86 20.90
CA ASP A 101 12.38 16.87 22.34
C ASP A 101 12.95 18.10 23.08
#